data_AF-A0A7X3UQR3-F1
#
_entry.id   AF-A0A7X3UQR3-F1
#
_cell.length_a   1.000
_cell.length_b   1.000
_cell.length_c   1.000
_cell.angle_alpha   90.00
_cell.angle_beta   90.00
_cell.angle_gamma   90.00
#
_symmetry.space_group_name_H-M   'P 1'
#
loop_
_entity.id
_entity.type
_entity.pdbx_description
1 polymer ?
#
loop_
_entity_poly.entity_id
_entity_poly.type
_entity_poly.pdbx_seq_one_letter_code
_entity_poly.pdbx_strand_id
1 'polypeptide(L)'
;MEKDFWVCLVLDALYNGLPEGHPKLLFKGGTSLSKAFGLVQRFSEDVDIVVYRKGLGFEGERDPTVVSNLSNKKRKKLFEELRLACSSYILEDMRTDIARSALSDTGLLDDVRAHNMLAFRQAWKKLEEAVPGSLRLLPQAEPRRIIKQDYAEMQGMLFGTPPGFGWIMEQLEYAESMINKA
;
A
#
# COMPACT_ATOMS: atom_id res chain seq x y z
N MET A 1 5.60 10.13 12.66
CA MET A 1 4.77 9.17 13.41
C MET A 1 3.49 8.84 12.69
N GLU A 2 2.57 9.77 12.38
CA GLU A 2 1.37 9.41 11.59
C GLU A 2 1.77 8.62 10.34
N LYS A 3 2.72 9.12 9.54
CA LYS A 3 3.28 8.40 8.40
C LYS A 3 3.86 7.01 8.74
N ASP A 4 4.69 6.91 9.77
CA ASP A 4 5.35 5.64 10.14
C ASP A 4 4.33 4.61 10.63
N PHE A 5 3.34 5.06 11.38
CA PHE A 5 2.19 4.27 11.81
C PHE A 5 1.39 3.77 10.60
N TRP A 6 1.01 4.65 9.67
CA TRP A 6 0.26 4.24 8.48
C TRP A 6 1.03 3.26 7.60
N VAL A 7 2.35 3.42 7.48
CA VAL A 7 3.19 2.46 6.76
C VAL A 7 3.23 1.11 7.48
N CYS A 8 3.46 1.10 8.80
CA CYS A 8 3.45 -0.13 9.60
C CYS A 8 2.08 -0.82 9.56
N LEU A 9 0.99 -0.08 9.68
CA LEU A 9 -0.37 -0.58 9.64
C LEU A 9 -0.71 -1.19 8.29
N VAL A 10 -0.38 -0.50 7.19
CA VAL A 10 -0.61 -1.02 5.84
C VAL A 10 0.20 -2.30 5.62
N LEU A 11 1.47 -2.33 6.03
CA LEU A 11 2.31 -3.53 5.90
C LEU A 11 1.79 -4.67 6.77
N ASP A 12 1.39 -4.42 8.01
CA ASP A 12 0.82 -5.45 8.87
C ASP A 12 -0.48 -6.03 8.27
N ALA A 13 -1.40 -5.16 7.83
CA ALA A 13 -2.62 -5.58 7.17
C ALA A 13 -2.36 -6.39 5.88
N LEU A 14 -1.33 -6.03 5.10
CA LEU A 14 -0.94 -6.74 3.88
C LEU A 14 -0.33 -8.12 4.13
N TYR A 15 0.43 -8.29 5.20
CA TYR A 15 1.23 -9.50 5.44
C TYR A 15 0.66 -10.43 6.52
N ASN A 16 -0.11 -9.89 7.46
CA ASN A 16 -0.69 -10.60 8.59
C ASN A 16 -2.23 -10.52 8.62
N GLY A 17 -2.82 -9.47 8.01
CA GLY A 17 -4.25 -9.20 8.06
C GLY A 17 -5.10 -9.82 6.94
N LEU A 18 -4.48 -10.28 5.86
CA LEU A 18 -5.21 -10.88 4.73
C LEU A 18 -5.66 -12.31 5.04
N PRO A 19 -6.91 -12.69 4.71
CA PRO A 19 -7.39 -14.05 4.93
C PRO A 19 -6.65 -15.09 4.06
N GLU A 20 -6.81 -16.36 4.43
CA GLU A 20 -6.25 -17.46 3.65
C GLU A 20 -6.82 -17.48 2.23
N GLY A 21 -5.96 -17.69 1.23
CA GLY A 21 -6.34 -17.68 -0.20
C GLY A 21 -5.91 -16.42 -0.96
N HIS A 22 -5.44 -15.37 -0.27
CA HIS A 22 -4.84 -14.23 -0.96
C HIS A 22 -3.54 -14.60 -1.69
N PRO A 23 -3.27 -14.02 -2.88
CA PRO A 23 -1.96 -14.08 -3.51
C PRO A 23 -0.86 -13.62 -2.57
N LYS A 24 0.27 -14.32 -2.58
CA LYS A 24 1.46 -13.86 -1.88
C LYS A 24 1.83 -12.44 -2.36
N LEU A 25 2.00 -11.52 -1.42
CA LEU A 25 2.49 -10.18 -1.69
C LEU A 25 4.01 -10.15 -1.49
N LEU A 26 4.71 -9.39 -2.33
CA LEU A 26 6.16 -9.23 -2.26
C LEU A 26 6.48 -7.75 -2.14
N PHE A 27 7.26 -7.39 -1.13
CA PHE A 27 7.75 -6.03 -0.96
C PHE A 27 8.92 -5.79 -1.93
N LYS A 28 8.84 -4.74 -2.75
CA LYS A 28 9.92 -4.30 -3.65
C LYS A 28 10.32 -2.85 -3.34
N GLY A 29 11.27 -2.31 -4.10
CA GLY A 29 11.65 -0.89 -4.08
C GLY A 29 13.06 -0.61 -3.59
N GLY A 30 13.54 0.62 -3.84
CA GLY A 30 14.83 1.14 -3.31
C GLY A 30 14.93 1.05 -1.78
N THR A 31 13.79 0.93 -1.10
CA THR A 31 13.61 0.62 0.33
C THR A 31 14.20 -0.73 0.76
N SER A 32 14.11 -1.76 -0.09
CA SER A 32 14.73 -3.08 0.19
C SER A 32 16.26 -3.00 0.10
N LEU A 33 16.79 -2.24 -0.86
CA LEU A 33 18.23 -2.00 -1.05
C LEU A 33 18.83 -1.04 -0.01
N SER A 34 18.08 -0.04 0.45
CA SER A 34 18.55 0.89 1.50
C SER A 34 18.52 0.27 2.89
N LYS A 35 17.47 -0.50 3.24
CA LYS A 35 17.38 -1.18 4.55
C LYS A 35 18.16 -2.48 4.67
N ALA A 36 18.33 -3.26 3.59
CA ALA A 36 19.07 -4.53 3.66
C ALA A 36 20.55 -4.41 3.26
N PHE A 37 20.92 -3.47 2.37
CA PHE A 37 22.28 -3.40 1.80
C PHE A 37 22.95 -2.02 1.90
N GLY A 38 22.27 -0.98 2.42
CA GLY A 38 22.86 0.34 2.64
C GLY A 38 23.32 1.09 1.37
N LEU A 39 22.83 0.69 0.19
CA LEU A 39 23.39 1.11 -1.11
C LEU A 39 22.99 2.53 -1.57
N VAL A 40 22.04 3.20 -0.90
CA VAL A 40 21.61 4.57 -1.26
C VAL A 40 21.14 5.34 -0.02
N GLN A 41 21.63 6.57 0.18
CA GLN A 41 21.16 7.49 1.24
C GLN A 41 20.04 8.40 0.73
N ARG A 42 18.88 7.82 0.45
CA ARG A 42 17.67 8.60 0.12
C ARG A 42 16.53 8.09 0.98
N PHE A 43 15.80 9.02 1.60
CA PHE A 43 14.58 8.73 2.34
C PHE A 43 13.53 8.23 1.34
N SER A 44 13.07 7.00 1.48
CA SER A 44 12.07 6.41 0.59
C SER A 44 10.69 6.67 1.19
N GLU A 45 9.86 7.47 0.52
CA GLU A 45 8.46 7.69 0.92
C GLU A 45 7.51 6.61 0.36
N ASP A 46 7.95 5.87 -0.66
CA ASP A 46 7.11 4.91 -1.39
C ASP A 46 7.20 3.48 -0.82
N VAL A 47 6.05 2.80 -0.84
CA VAL A 47 5.88 1.38 -0.48
C VAL A 47 5.52 0.61 -1.76
N ASP A 48 6.48 -0.05 -2.38
CA ASP A 48 6.23 -0.86 -3.57
C ASP A 48 5.79 -2.28 -3.19
N ILE A 49 4.60 -2.68 -3.65
CA ILE A 49 4.05 -4.02 -3.42
C ILE A 49 3.82 -4.70 -4.76
N VAL A 50 4.24 -5.95 -4.86
CA VAL A 50 4.03 -6.80 -6.03
C VAL A 50 3.09 -7.94 -5.67
N VAL A 51 2.00 -8.06 -6.41
CA VAL A 51 1.12 -9.23 -6.35
C VAL A 51 1.79 -10.39 -7.06
N TYR A 52 2.02 -11.50 -6.36
CA TYR A 52 2.68 -12.66 -6.96
C TYR A 52 1.75 -13.39 -7.93
N ARG A 53 2.07 -13.31 -9.22
CA ARG A 53 1.26 -13.86 -10.34
C ARG A 53 0.76 -15.29 -10.15
N LYS A 54 1.51 -16.16 -9.45
CA LYS A 54 1.07 -17.54 -9.19
C LYS A 54 -0.20 -17.60 -8.35
N GLY A 55 -0.31 -16.70 -7.37
CA GLY A 55 -1.53 -16.56 -6.56
C GLY A 55 -2.73 -16.07 -7.35
N LEU A 56 -2.52 -15.53 -8.56
CA LEU A 56 -3.57 -15.16 -9.51
C LEU A 56 -3.85 -16.27 -10.56
N GLY A 57 -3.27 -17.47 -10.38
CA GLY A 57 -3.42 -18.59 -11.32
C GLY A 57 -2.54 -18.51 -12.57
N PHE A 58 -1.52 -17.66 -12.60
CA PHE A 58 -0.55 -17.55 -13.71
C PHE A 58 0.72 -18.35 -13.41
N GLU A 59 0.62 -19.66 -13.58
CA GLU A 59 1.70 -20.63 -13.44
C GLU A 59 1.70 -21.68 -14.57
N GLY A 60 2.78 -22.46 -14.68
CA GLY A 60 2.92 -23.49 -15.72
C GLY A 60 2.75 -22.91 -17.12
N GLU A 61 1.83 -23.48 -17.91
CA GLU A 61 1.55 -23.05 -19.28
C GLU A 61 0.90 -21.66 -19.39
N ARG A 62 0.35 -21.14 -18.28
CA ARG A 62 -0.21 -19.79 -18.19
C ARG A 62 0.80 -18.75 -17.72
N ASP A 63 2.00 -19.16 -17.31
CA ASP A 63 3.03 -18.22 -16.88
C ASP A 63 3.62 -17.46 -18.08
N PRO A 64 3.40 -16.13 -18.20
CA PRO A 64 3.90 -15.35 -19.32
C PRO A 64 5.42 -15.20 -19.34
N THR A 65 6.11 -15.58 -18.25
CA THR A 65 7.57 -15.47 -18.12
C THR A 65 8.32 -16.71 -18.60
N VAL A 66 7.63 -17.82 -18.87
CA VAL A 66 8.25 -19.05 -19.37
C VAL A 66 8.52 -18.90 -20.87
N VAL A 67 9.78 -18.56 -21.18
CA VAL A 67 10.20 -18.14 -22.53
C VAL A 67 10.16 -19.27 -23.55
N SER A 68 10.37 -20.52 -23.12
CA SER A 68 10.61 -21.67 -24.01
C SER A 68 9.38 -22.13 -24.81
N ASN A 69 8.15 -21.83 -24.37
CA ASN A 69 6.93 -22.47 -24.88
C ASN A 69 5.89 -21.49 -25.47
N LEU A 70 6.21 -20.20 -25.63
CA LEU A 70 5.22 -19.18 -25.99
C LEU A 70 5.62 -18.36 -27.21
N SER A 71 4.76 -18.33 -28.23
CA SER A 71 4.85 -17.34 -29.30
C SER A 71 4.64 -15.93 -28.74
N ASN A 72 5.23 -14.92 -29.38
CA ASN A 72 5.11 -13.52 -28.96
C ASN A 72 3.65 -13.06 -28.82
N LYS A 73 2.77 -13.53 -29.72
CA LYS A 73 1.32 -13.24 -29.67
C LYS A 73 0.66 -13.85 -28.43
N LYS A 74 0.96 -15.13 -28.12
CA LYS A 74 0.41 -15.81 -26.94
C LYS A 74 0.94 -15.18 -25.65
N ARG A 75 2.22 -14.80 -25.60
CA ARG A 75 2.83 -14.10 -24.46
C ARG A 75 2.17 -12.75 -24.20
N LYS A 76 1.98 -11.92 -25.23
CA LYS A 76 1.31 -10.63 -25.09
C LYS A 76 -0.12 -10.79 -24.54
N LYS A 77 -0.86 -11.78 -25.05
CA LYS A 77 -2.21 -12.10 -24.54
C LYS A 77 -2.20 -12.46 -23.05
N LEU A 78 -1.31 -13.36 -22.63
CA LEU A 78 -1.18 -13.76 -21.22
C LEU A 78 -0.77 -12.59 -20.30
N PHE A 79 0.05 -11.67 -20.79
CA PHE A 79 0.38 -10.44 -20.04
C PHE A 79 -0.84 -9.53 -19.85
N GLU A 80 -1.68 -9.36 -20.88
CA GLU A 80 -2.92 -8.58 -20.73
C GLU A 80 -3.91 -9.27 -19.78
N GLU A 81 -4.04 -10.60 -19.85
CA GLU A 81 -4.87 -11.37 -18.90
C GLU A 81 -4.35 -11.22 -17.45
N LEU A 82 -3.03 -11.33 -17.24
CA LEU A 82 -2.41 -11.14 -15.93
C LEU A 82 -2.63 -9.71 -15.41
N ARG A 83 -2.52 -8.72 -16.29
CA ARG A 83 -2.74 -7.31 -15.97
C ARG A 83 -4.17 -7.08 -15.49
N LEU A 84 -5.16 -7.61 -16.19
CA LEU A 84 -6.57 -7.48 -15.81
C LEU A 84 -6.87 -8.19 -14.49
N ALA A 85 -6.39 -9.42 -14.32
CA ALA A 85 -6.56 -10.18 -13.08
C ALA A 85 -5.95 -9.47 -11.86
N CYS A 86 -4.76 -8.90 -12.03
CA CYS A 86 -4.10 -8.12 -10.97
C CYS A 86 -4.89 -6.86 -10.62
N SER A 87 -5.40 -6.14 -11.63
CA SER A 87 -6.22 -4.94 -11.43
C SER A 87 -7.50 -5.24 -10.65
N SER A 88 -8.23 -6.29 -11.03
CA SER A 88 -9.44 -6.71 -10.31
C SER A 88 -9.15 -7.08 -8.87
N TYR A 89 -8.12 -7.91 -8.63
CA TYR A 89 -7.72 -8.31 -7.29
C TYR A 89 -7.40 -7.10 -6.38
N ILE A 90 -6.67 -6.11 -6.90
CA ILE A 90 -6.28 -4.91 -6.12
C ILE A 90 -7.50 -4.05 -5.78
N LEU A 91 -8.41 -3.84 -6.74
CA LEU A 91 -9.53 -2.91 -6.59
C LEU A 91 -10.71 -3.49 -5.80
N GLU A 92 -10.87 -4.81 -5.81
CA GLU A 92 -12.04 -5.50 -5.24
C GLU A 92 -11.66 -6.24 -3.95
N ASP A 93 -10.90 -7.33 -4.07
CA ASP A 93 -10.62 -8.25 -2.95
C ASP A 93 -9.68 -7.62 -1.93
N MET A 94 -8.48 -7.23 -2.39
CA MET A 94 -7.41 -6.73 -1.53
C MET A 94 -7.82 -5.45 -0.77
N ARG A 95 -8.54 -4.55 -1.43
CA ARG A 95 -8.98 -3.29 -0.82
C ARG A 95 -9.89 -3.51 0.38
N THR A 96 -10.86 -4.42 0.26
CA THR A 96 -11.90 -4.59 1.27
C THR A 96 -11.34 -5.22 2.54
N ASP A 97 -10.48 -6.23 2.38
CA ASP A 97 -9.95 -6.98 3.51
C ASP A 97 -8.81 -6.23 4.23
N ILE A 98 -7.95 -5.52 3.49
CA ILE A 98 -6.95 -4.63 4.11
C ILE A 98 -7.63 -3.54 4.92
N ALA A 99 -8.63 -2.87 4.36
CA ALA A 99 -9.32 -1.80 5.08
C ALA A 99 -9.96 -2.34 6.36
N ARG A 100 -10.56 -3.52 6.33
CA ARG A 100 -11.16 -4.14 7.51
C ARG A 100 -10.11 -4.48 8.57
N SER A 101 -9.01 -5.13 8.18
CA SER A 101 -7.95 -5.51 9.11
C SER A 101 -7.29 -4.28 9.74
N ALA A 102 -6.90 -3.31 8.90
CA ALA A 102 -6.20 -2.10 9.34
C ALA A 102 -7.06 -1.24 10.28
N LEU A 103 -8.36 -1.10 10.01
CA LEU A 103 -9.24 -0.31 10.85
C LEU A 103 -9.55 -0.98 12.20
N SER A 104 -9.34 -2.29 12.33
CA SER A 104 -9.60 -3.02 13.57
C SER A 104 -8.41 -3.08 14.54
N ASP A 105 -7.20 -2.75 14.09
CA ASP A 105 -5.97 -2.89 14.88
C ASP A 105 -5.54 -1.56 15.53
N THR A 106 -6.26 -1.16 16.57
CA THR A 106 -5.87 0.00 17.39
C THR A 106 -4.68 -0.29 18.31
N GLY A 107 -4.37 -1.56 18.58
CA GLY A 107 -3.22 -1.96 19.39
C GLY A 107 -1.88 -1.64 18.72
N LEU A 108 -1.79 -1.86 17.40
CA LEU A 108 -0.60 -1.51 16.63
C LEU A 108 -0.29 -0.01 16.65
N LEU A 109 -1.31 0.86 16.73
CA LEU A 109 -1.11 2.30 16.90
C LEU A 109 -0.38 2.61 18.20
N ASP A 110 -0.79 1.98 19.29
CA ASP A 110 -0.16 2.16 20.58
C ASP A 110 1.28 1.65 20.58
N ASP A 111 1.54 0.50 19.97
CA ASP A 111 2.88 -0.08 19.87
C ASP A 111 3.83 0.80 19.03
N VAL A 112 3.38 1.28 17.87
CA VAL A 112 4.19 2.18 17.02
C VAL A 112 4.46 3.50 17.73
N ARG A 113 3.46 4.05 18.42
CA ARG A 113 3.58 5.28 19.21
C ARG A 113 4.59 5.08 20.35
N ALA A 114 4.46 4.02 21.14
CA ALA A 114 5.36 3.68 22.23
C ALA A 114 6.80 3.49 21.74
N HIS A 115 7.00 2.77 20.64
CA HIS A 115 8.32 2.58 20.04
C HIS A 115 8.95 3.91 19.59
N ASN A 116 8.20 4.75 18.87
CA ASN A 116 8.72 6.05 18.42
C ASN A 116 9.03 7.00 19.59
N MET A 117 8.25 6.92 20.67
CA MET A 117 8.51 7.67 21.90
C MET A 117 9.80 7.24 22.61
N LEU A 118 10.21 5.98 22.48
CA LEU A 118 11.46 5.48 23.04
C LEU A 118 12.66 5.76 22.13
N ALA A 119 12.51 5.48 20.83
CA ALA A 119 13.61 5.50 19.87
C ALA A 119 13.89 6.89 19.26
N PHE A 120 12.87 7.75 19.15
CA PHE A 120 12.95 8.98 18.35
C PHE A 120 12.32 10.21 19.03
N ARG A 121 12.26 10.22 20.38
CA ARG A 121 11.60 11.28 21.16
C ARG A 121 12.14 12.67 20.81
N GLN A 122 11.26 13.52 20.28
CA GLN A 122 11.53 14.94 20.07
C GLN A 122 10.29 15.73 20.49
N ALA A 123 10.45 16.70 21.39
CA ALA A 123 9.33 17.42 22.01
C ALA A 123 8.38 18.08 20.99
N TRP A 124 8.91 18.54 19.86
CA TRP A 124 8.12 19.20 18.81
C TRP A 124 7.25 18.25 17.97
N LYS A 125 7.53 16.93 17.99
CA LYS A 125 6.77 15.94 17.22
C LYS A 125 5.43 15.56 17.86
N LYS A 126 5.15 16.00 19.09
CA LYS A 126 3.88 15.81 19.82
C LYS A 126 3.31 14.38 19.70
N LEU A 127 4.21 13.40 19.73
CA LEU A 127 3.88 11.99 19.48
C LEU A 127 2.84 11.42 20.44
N GLU A 128 2.80 11.97 21.65
CA GLU A 128 1.86 11.59 22.71
C GLU A 128 0.42 12.00 22.36
N GLU A 129 0.25 12.99 21.47
CA GLU A 129 -1.04 13.54 21.04
C GLU A 129 -1.68 12.75 19.89
N ALA A 130 -0.97 11.87 19.18
CA ALA A 130 -1.54 11.11 18.07
C ALA A 130 -2.18 9.80 18.58
N VAL A 131 -3.48 9.93 18.87
CA VAL A 131 -4.37 8.93 19.45
C VAL A 131 -5.69 8.92 18.68
N PRO A 132 -6.53 7.87 18.79
CA PRO A 132 -7.90 7.94 18.29
C PRO A 132 -8.60 9.21 18.76
N GLY A 133 -9.19 9.94 17.81
CA GLY A 133 -9.84 11.24 18.02
C GLY A 133 -9.01 12.43 17.52
N SER A 134 -7.70 12.27 17.33
CA SER A 134 -6.80 13.34 16.90
C SER A 134 -6.06 13.07 15.59
N LEU A 135 -6.12 11.85 15.05
CA LEU A 135 -5.38 11.46 13.84
C LEU A 135 -5.86 12.22 12.61
N ARG A 136 -4.91 12.60 11.74
CA ARG A 136 -5.19 13.22 10.44
C ARG A 136 -4.65 12.36 9.30
N LEU A 137 -5.54 11.81 8.49
CA LEU A 137 -5.22 11.15 7.22
C LEU A 137 -5.39 12.08 6.04
N LEU A 138 -6.34 13.01 6.12
CA LEU A 138 -6.57 13.96 5.04
C LEU A 138 -5.40 14.96 4.95
N PRO A 139 -4.75 15.09 3.78
CA PRO A 139 -3.70 16.08 3.61
C PRO A 139 -4.28 17.49 3.71
N GLN A 140 -3.53 18.40 4.34
CA GLN A 140 -3.85 19.82 4.37
C GLN A 140 -3.81 20.44 2.95
N ALA A 141 -4.34 21.65 2.79
CA ALA A 141 -4.59 22.26 1.48
C ALA A 141 -3.37 22.26 0.53
N GLU A 142 -2.20 22.68 1.00
CA GLU A 142 -1.00 22.76 0.16
C GLU A 142 -0.44 21.37 -0.21
N PRO A 143 -0.20 20.45 0.74
CA PRO A 143 0.17 19.06 0.40
C PRO A 143 -0.86 18.38 -0.52
N ARG A 144 -2.16 18.60 -0.30
CA ARG A 144 -3.22 18.03 -1.13
C ARG A 144 -3.11 18.46 -2.58
N ARG A 145 -2.72 19.72 -2.83
CA ARG A 145 -2.50 20.24 -4.19
C ARG A 145 -1.33 19.53 -4.88
N ILE A 146 -0.23 19.34 -4.16
CA ILE A 146 0.97 18.65 -4.64
C ILE A 146 0.64 17.19 -4.96
N ILE A 147 0.02 16.46 -4.03
CA ILE A 147 -0.35 15.04 -4.22
C ILE A 147 -1.34 14.90 -5.38
N LYS A 148 -2.29 15.83 -5.55
CA LYS A 148 -3.23 15.80 -6.68
C LYS A 148 -2.52 15.92 -8.03
N GLN A 149 -1.52 16.79 -8.11
CA GLN A 149 -0.74 16.97 -9.33
C GLN A 149 0.10 15.72 -9.63
N ASP A 150 0.82 15.22 -8.64
CA ASP A 150 1.64 14.01 -8.75
C ASP A 150 0.78 12.79 -9.17
N TYR A 151 -0.40 12.64 -8.54
CA TYR A 151 -1.37 11.61 -8.92
C TYR A 151 -1.79 11.70 -10.40
N ALA A 152 -2.00 12.90 -10.92
CA ALA A 152 -2.36 13.12 -12.33
C ALA A 152 -1.23 12.69 -13.28
N GLU A 153 0.02 13.00 -12.93
CA GLU A 153 1.21 12.64 -13.69
C GLU A 153 1.46 11.11 -13.65
N MET A 154 1.15 10.47 -12.52
CA MET A 154 1.32 9.03 -12.33
C MET A 154 0.21 8.16 -12.95
N GLN A 155 -0.94 8.72 -13.37
CA GLN A 155 -2.07 7.92 -13.88
C GLN A 155 -1.69 7.06 -15.09
N GLY A 156 -0.75 7.50 -15.93
CA GLY A 156 -0.25 6.71 -17.07
C GLY A 156 0.53 5.45 -16.67
N MET A 157 0.99 5.38 -15.41
CA MET A 157 1.70 4.22 -14.85
C MET A 157 0.77 3.28 -14.08
N LEU A 158 -0.46 3.73 -13.75
CA LEU A 158 -1.46 2.92 -13.06
C LEU A 158 -2.14 1.97 -14.04
N PHE A 159 -2.33 0.73 -13.62
CA PHE A 159 -3.01 -0.28 -14.43
C PHE A 159 -4.54 -0.18 -14.25
N GLY A 160 -5.29 -0.34 -15.35
CA GLY A 160 -6.75 -0.27 -15.33
C GLY A 160 -7.29 1.16 -15.39
N THR A 161 -8.53 1.35 -14.96
CA THR A 161 -9.11 2.69 -14.72
C THR A 161 -8.78 3.07 -13.28
N PRO A 162 -7.80 3.97 -13.06
CA PRO A 162 -7.47 4.39 -11.70
C PRO A 162 -8.65 5.15 -11.08
N PRO A 163 -8.87 5.04 -9.75
CA PRO A 163 -9.96 5.75 -9.09
C PRO A 163 -9.81 7.28 -9.24
N GLY A 164 -10.91 8.02 -9.13
CA GLY A 164 -10.83 9.47 -9.11
C GLY A 164 -10.07 9.96 -7.88
N PHE A 165 -9.25 11.00 -8.01
CA PHE A 165 -8.55 11.58 -6.85
C PHE A 165 -9.52 12.01 -5.73
N GLY A 166 -10.69 12.56 -6.09
CA GLY A 166 -11.73 12.93 -5.13
C GLY A 166 -12.22 11.71 -4.33
N TRP A 167 -12.44 10.59 -5.01
CA TRP A 167 -12.82 9.35 -4.38
C TRP A 167 -11.74 8.83 -3.40
N ILE A 168 -10.45 8.95 -3.74
CA ILE A 168 -9.36 8.58 -2.82
C ILE A 168 -9.45 9.43 -1.54
N MET A 169 -9.70 10.74 -1.67
CA MET A 169 -9.87 11.63 -0.52
C MET A 169 -11.08 11.23 0.33
N GLU A 170 -12.20 10.83 -0.29
CA GLU A 170 -13.38 10.33 0.43
C GLU A 170 -13.06 9.05 1.22
N GLN A 171 -12.24 8.15 0.67
CA GLN A 171 -11.81 6.95 1.40
C GLN A 171 -10.89 7.28 2.58
N LEU A 172 -9.97 8.24 2.42
CA LEU A 172 -9.12 8.70 3.53
C LEU A 172 -9.95 9.37 4.63
N GLU A 173 -10.93 10.19 4.25
CA GLU A 173 -11.87 10.82 5.20
C GLU A 173 -12.69 9.79 5.96
N TYR A 174 -13.20 8.76 5.26
CA TYR A 174 -13.92 7.67 5.88
C TYR A 174 -13.04 6.92 6.89
N ALA A 175 -11.82 6.55 6.51
CA ALA A 175 -10.86 5.89 7.39
C ALA A 175 -10.52 6.76 8.62
N GLU A 176 -10.29 8.07 8.42
CA GLU A 176 -10.03 9.01 9.52
C GLU A 176 -11.21 9.03 10.49
N SER A 177 -12.43 9.10 9.97
CA SER A 177 -13.65 9.10 10.77
C SER A 177 -13.81 7.82 11.57
N MET A 178 -13.55 6.66 10.97
CA MET A 178 -13.69 5.36 11.63
C MET A 178 -12.70 5.22 12.78
N ILE A 179 -11.44 5.57 12.56
CA ILE A 179 -10.39 5.41 13.56
C ILE A 179 -10.57 6.41 14.69
N ASN A 180 -10.97 7.65 14.37
CA ASN A 180 -11.20 8.67 15.39
C ASN A 180 -12.50 8.47 16.19
N LYS A 181 -13.34 7.50 15.84
CA LYS A 181 -14.54 7.09 16.59
C LYS A 181 -14.35 5.80 17.39
N ALA A 182 -13.24 5.09 17.18
CA ALA A 182 -12.93 3.81 17.82
C ALA A 182 -12.46 3.98 19.27
#